data_AF-A0A453L288-F1
#
_entry.id   AF-A0A453L288-F1
#
_cell.length_a   1.000
_cell.length_b   1.000
_cell.length_c   1.000
_cell.angle_alpha   90.00
_cell.angle_beta   90.00
_cell.angle_gamma   90.00
#
_symmetry.space_group_name_H-M   'P 1'
#
loop_
_entity.id
_entity.type
_entity.pdbx_description
1 polymer ?
#
loop_
_entity_poly.entity_id
_entity_poly.type
_entity_poly.pdbx_seq_one_letter_code
_entity_poly.pdbx_strand_id
1 'polypeptide(L)'
;GGSVLTFYALWEASLFAKHWIPFCKRYNIEPRSPAAYFSESDGHQDLCSPKEWSLIRILIEGKDKNANDDEGNVLPTLVYMAREKRPQHHHNFKIRVSSVISNSPIIMNVDCDMYSNNCDTIRDALCFFLDEEMGHKIGFVQFPQNYNNLTKNNIYGNSHQVTNQRMEVSPQQSSKTSISRCSSNNTCSDTTATQKMERGSP
;
A
#
# COMPACT_ATOMS: atom_id res chain seq x y z
N GLY A 1 -0.66 -21.06 4.90
CA GLY A 1 -0.60 -20.14 3.74
C GLY A 1 -1.11 -20.87 2.52
N GLY A 2 -1.87 -20.21 1.65
CA GLY A 2 -2.56 -20.88 0.54
C GLY A 2 -3.98 -21.33 0.87
N SER A 3 -4.69 -20.61 1.76
CA SER A 3 -6.08 -20.95 2.08
C SER A 3 -7.01 -20.57 0.92
N VAL A 4 -7.93 -21.47 0.60
CA VAL A 4 -9.03 -21.23 -0.35
C VAL A 4 -9.87 -20.02 0.06
N LEU A 5 -10.06 -19.79 1.37
CA LEU A 5 -10.78 -18.62 1.87
C LEU A 5 -10.06 -17.31 1.51
N THR A 6 -8.74 -17.26 1.62
CA THR A 6 -7.96 -16.06 1.25
C THR A 6 -8.02 -15.80 -0.25
N PHE A 7 -8.01 -16.87 -1.06
CA PHE A 7 -8.18 -16.75 -2.51
C PHE A 7 -9.56 -16.18 -2.86
N TYR A 8 -10.63 -16.72 -2.29
CA TYR A 8 -11.98 -16.20 -2.53
C TYR A 8 -12.17 -14.77 -2.02
N ALA A 9 -11.64 -14.45 -0.84
CA ALA A 9 -11.67 -13.08 -0.32
C ALA A 9 -10.98 -12.09 -1.26
N LEU A 10 -9.83 -12.47 -1.82
CA LEU A 10 -9.11 -11.63 -2.79
C LEU A 10 -9.87 -11.51 -4.12
N TRP A 11 -10.52 -12.59 -4.58
CA TRP A 11 -11.36 -12.57 -5.77
C TRP A 11 -12.54 -11.60 -5.61
N GLU A 12 -13.29 -11.70 -4.52
CA GLU A 12 -14.40 -10.77 -4.24
C GLU A 12 -13.90 -9.33 -4.07
N ALA A 13 -12.77 -9.12 -3.38
CA ALA A 13 -12.15 -7.80 -3.28
C ALA A 13 -11.77 -7.22 -4.65
N SER A 14 -11.34 -8.06 -5.59
CA SER A 14 -11.03 -7.61 -6.96
C SER A 14 -12.26 -7.17 -7.74
N LEU A 15 -13.42 -7.77 -7.50
CA LEU A 15 -14.69 -7.35 -8.07
C LEU A 15 -15.12 -6.01 -7.47
N PHE A 16 -15.08 -5.88 -6.15
CA PHE A 16 -15.37 -4.63 -5.46
C PHE A 16 -14.47 -3.47 -5.93
N ALA A 17 -13.19 -3.74 -6.18
CA ALA A 17 -12.23 -2.74 -6.64
C ALA A 17 -12.62 -2.07 -7.98
N LYS A 18 -13.38 -2.75 -8.84
CA LYS A 18 -13.88 -2.21 -10.12
C LYS A 18 -14.76 -0.98 -9.93
N HIS A 19 -15.51 -0.97 -8.84
CA HIS A 19 -16.45 0.10 -8.50
C HIS A 19 -15.77 1.13 -7.57
N TRP A 20 -14.98 0.64 -6.61
CA TRP A 20 -14.34 1.47 -5.59
C TRP A 20 -13.23 2.36 -6.15
N ILE A 21 -12.38 1.85 -7.06
CA ILE A 21 -11.24 2.63 -7.58
C ILE A 21 -11.69 3.87 -8.36
N PRO A 22 -12.64 3.78 -9.31
CA PRO A 22 -13.21 4.96 -9.98
C PRO A 22 -13.83 5.94 -9.01
N PHE A 23 -14.60 5.43 -8.04
CA PHE A 23 -15.22 6.26 -7.00
C PHE A 23 -14.15 7.06 -6.23
N CYS A 24 -13.09 6.41 -5.73
CA CYS A 24 -12.03 7.10 -5.03
C CYS A 24 -11.35 8.18 -5.87
N LYS A 25 -11.10 7.90 -7.16
CA LYS A 25 -10.49 8.87 -8.08
C LYS A 25 -11.41 10.05 -8.35
N ARG A 26 -12.69 9.79 -8.62
CA ARG A 26 -13.67 10.82 -8.99
C ARG A 26 -13.94 11.82 -7.86
N TYR A 27 -14.01 11.33 -6.63
CA TYR A 27 -14.33 12.15 -5.46
C TYR A 27 -13.11 12.49 -4.60
N ASN A 28 -11.90 12.16 -5.08
CA ASN A 28 -10.64 12.37 -4.35
C ASN A 28 -10.68 11.87 -2.90
N ILE A 29 -11.16 10.63 -2.74
CA ILE A 29 -11.40 10.02 -1.42
C ILE A 29 -10.07 9.65 -0.76
N GLU A 30 -9.91 10.10 0.48
CA GLU A 30 -8.87 9.65 1.41
C GLU A 30 -9.49 9.38 2.79
N PRO A 31 -9.05 8.34 3.52
CA PRO A 31 -8.13 7.29 3.07
C PRO A 31 -8.78 6.34 2.05
N ARG A 32 -8.00 5.80 1.10
CA ARG A 32 -8.53 4.86 0.09
C ARG A 32 -8.93 3.47 0.62
N SER A 33 -8.56 3.14 1.85
CA SER A 33 -8.99 1.90 2.50
C SER A 33 -10.48 1.99 2.83
N PRO A 34 -11.35 1.12 2.27
CA PRO A 34 -12.79 1.18 2.54
C PRO A 34 -13.10 1.06 4.03
N ALA A 35 -12.43 0.12 4.72
CA ALA A 35 -12.64 -0.09 6.14
C ALA A 35 -12.27 1.13 6.99
N ALA A 36 -11.19 1.84 6.63
CA ALA A 36 -10.79 3.07 7.31
C ALA A 36 -11.76 4.22 7.00
N TYR A 37 -12.06 4.42 5.71
CA TYR A 37 -12.99 5.44 5.24
C TYR A 37 -14.37 5.35 5.92
N PHE A 38 -14.94 4.14 5.98
CA PHE A 38 -16.25 3.94 6.62
C PHE A 38 -16.20 3.94 8.15
N SER A 39 -15.02 3.86 8.77
CA SER A 39 -14.87 3.98 10.22
C SER A 39 -14.81 5.44 10.71
N GLU A 40 -14.51 6.39 9.82
CA GLU A 40 -14.43 7.83 10.09
C GLU A 40 -15.82 8.48 9.92
N SER A 41 -16.79 8.05 10.74
CA SER A 41 -18.21 8.39 10.57
C SER A 41 -18.63 9.82 10.95
N ASP A 42 -17.71 10.69 11.39
CA ASP A 42 -18.07 12.03 11.90
C ASP A 42 -17.81 13.19 10.93
N GLY A 43 -17.24 12.95 9.73
CA GLY A 43 -16.82 14.03 8.80
C GLY A 43 -17.44 14.05 7.40
N HIS A 44 -18.19 13.02 6.98
CA HIS A 44 -18.54 12.82 5.56
C HIS A 44 -19.85 13.48 5.08
N GLN A 45 -20.40 14.47 5.80
CA GLN A 45 -21.68 15.09 5.40
C GLN A 45 -21.59 15.94 4.11
N ASP A 46 -20.40 16.35 3.66
CA ASP A 46 -20.26 17.31 2.55
C ASP A 46 -19.72 16.74 1.22
N LEU A 47 -19.35 15.47 1.13
CA LEU A 47 -18.63 14.95 -0.06
C LEU A 47 -19.43 13.99 -0.96
N CYS A 48 -20.60 13.52 -0.54
CA CYS A 48 -21.33 12.49 -1.30
C CYS A 48 -22.84 12.63 -1.11
N SER A 49 -23.58 12.82 -2.21
CA SER A 49 -25.05 12.88 -2.19
C SER A 49 -25.64 11.59 -1.60
N PRO A 50 -26.77 11.62 -0.86
CA PRO A 50 -27.43 10.40 -0.38
C PRO A 50 -27.70 9.34 -1.48
N LYS A 51 -27.82 9.79 -2.74
CA LYS A 51 -27.96 8.92 -3.92
C LYS A 51 -26.68 8.16 -4.26
N GLU A 52 -25.53 8.82 -4.13
CA GLU A 52 -24.21 8.23 -4.38
C GLU A 52 -23.83 7.23 -3.26
N TRP A 53 -24.19 7.54 -2.01
CA TRP A 53 -24.12 6.58 -0.88
C TRP A 53 -24.92 5.31 -1.14
N SER A 54 -26.12 5.45 -1.70
CA SER A 54 -26.97 4.32 -2.05
C SER A 54 -26.36 3.52 -3.21
N LEU A 55 -25.74 4.19 -4.20
CA LEU A 55 -25.03 3.54 -5.30
C LEU A 55 -23.84 2.70 -4.82
N ILE A 56 -23.00 3.20 -3.90
CA ILE A 56 -21.85 2.44 -3.35
C ILE A 56 -22.32 1.16 -2.66
N ARG A 57 -23.46 1.21 -1.93
CA ARG A 57 -24.06 0.02 -1.32
C ARG A 57 -24.60 -0.97 -2.36
N ILE A 58 -25.13 -0.48 -3.49
CA ILE A 58 -25.71 -1.30 -4.58
C ILE A 58 -24.63 -1.94 -5.47
N LEU A 59 -23.49 -1.26 -5.67
CA LEU A 59 -22.38 -1.72 -6.53
C LEU A 59 -21.65 -2.98 -6.04
N ILE A 60 -21.97 -3.51 -4.85
CA ILE A 60 -21.38 -4.75 -4.32
C ILE A 60 -21.92 -6.00 -5.06
N GLU A 61 -22.96 -5.88 -5.90
CA GLU A 61 -23.64 -7.03 -6.52
C GLU A 61 -23.28 -7.29 -8.01
N GLY A 62 -22.29 -6.58 -8.58
CA GLY A 62 -21.94 -6.67 -10.01
C GLY A 62 -20.87 -7.69 -10.37
N LYS A 63 -21.24 -8.81 -11.04
CA LYS A 63 -20.29 -9.76 -11.66
C LYS A 63 -19.96 -9.34 -13.09
N ASP A 64 -18.82 -8.67 -13.29
CA ASP A 64 -18.26 -8.44 -14.63
C ASP A 64 -16.91 -9.13 -14.81
N LYS A 65 -16.62 -9.64 -16.01
CA LYS A 65 -15.46 -10.51 -16.31
C LYS A 65 -14.29 -9.79 -16.97
N ASN A 66 -14.47 -8.54 -17.37
CA ASN A 66 -13.41 -7.76 -18.02
C ASN A 66 -12.55 -7.05 -16.97
N ALA A 67 -11.22 -7.00 -17.18
CA ALA A 67 -10.26 -6.35 -16.27
C ALA A 67 -10.28 -4.81 -16.35
N ASN A 68 -11.44 -4.24 -16.68
CA ASN A 68 -11.68 -2.82 -16.75
C ASN A 68 -12.58 -2.40 -15.60
N ASP A 69 -12.45 -1.16 -15.16
CA ASP A 69 -13.37 -0.53 -14.22
C ASP A 69 -14.65 -0.05 -14.92
N ASP A 70 -15.61 0.46 -14.16
CA ASP A 70 -16.90 0.94 -14.69
C ASP A 70 -16.76 2.14 -15.65
N GLU A 71 -15.63 2.84 -15.59
CA GLU A 71 -15.30 3.95 -16.49
C GLU A 71 -14.57 3.46 -17.75
N GLY A 72 -14.34 2.15 -17.88
CA GLY A 72 -13.67 1.51 -19.01
C GLY A 72 -12.14 1.52 -18.93
N ASN A 73 -11.55 2.02 -17.84
CA ASN A 73 -10.09 2.04 -17.68
C ASN A 73 -9.56 0.68 -17.24
N VAL A 74 -8.34 0.35 -17.65
CA VAL A 74 -7.67 -0.90 -17.26
C VAL A 74 -7.29 -0.85 -15.78
N LEU A 75 -7.64 -1.90 -15.03
CA LEU A 75 -7.26 -2.04 -13.63
C LEU A 75 -5.84 -2.61 -13.48
N PRO A 76 -5.15 -2.28 -12.38
CA PRO A 76 -3.86 -2.90 -12.06
C PRO A 76 -3.95 -4.43 -12.00
N THR A 77 -2.94 -5.12 -12.52
CA THR A 77 -2.88 -6.58 -12.47
C THR A 77 -2.70 -7.06 -11.03
N LEU A 78 -3.65 -7.87 -10.55
CA LEU A 78 -3.60 -8.52 -9.25
C LEU A 78 -3.18 -9.98 -9.41
N VAL A 79 -2.11 -10.40 -8.72
CA VAL A 79 -1.62 -11.79 -8.76
C VAL A 79 -1.65 -12.40 -7.37
N TYR A 80 -2.46 -13.44 -7.19
CA TYR A 80 -2.42 -14.29 -6.01
C TYR A 80 -1.32 -15.35 -6.14
N MET A 81 -0.51 -15.52 -5.10
CA MET A 81 0.53 -16.53 -5.10
C MET A 81 0.59 -17.27 -3.78
N ALA A 82 0.56 -18.60 -3.87
CA ALA A 82 0.80 -19.48 -2.75
C ALA A 82 2.03 -20.34 -3.06
N ARG A 83 2.97 -20.39 -2.11
CA ARG A 83 4.16 -21.22 -2.24
C ARG A 83 3.84 -22.66 -1.89
N GLU A 84 4.32 -23.61 -2.68
CA GLU A 84 4.38 -25.02 -2.29
C GLU A 84 5.28 -25.18 -1.05
N LYS A 85 4.74 -25.82 0.00
CA LYS A 85 5.49 -26.16 1.20
C LYS A 85 5.57 -27.68 1.36
N ARG A 86 6.76 -28.19 1.68
CA ARG A 86 7.02 -29.61 1.95
C ARG A 86 7.56 -29.76 3.37
N PRO A 87 7.03 -30.66 4.21
CA PRO A 87 7.42 -30.78 5.62
C PRO A 87 8.93 -30.99 5.85
N GLN A 88 9.61 -31.66 4.93
CA GLN A 88 11.03 -32.00 5.04
C GLN A 88 11.99 -30.92 4.52
N HIS A 89 11.48 -29.79 4.02
CA HIS A 89 12.29 -28.77 3.36
C HIS A 89 12.18 -27.44 4.09
N HIS A 90 13.32 -26.89 4.52
CA HIS A 90 13.35 -25.52 5.03
C HIS A 90 13.02 -24.51 3.93
N HIS A 91 12.23 -23.49 4.28
CA HIS A 91 11.66 -22.55 3.33
C HIS A 91 11.99 -21.11 3.71
N ASN A 92 12.82 -20.42 2.90
CA ASN A 92 13.10 -18.98 3.03
C ASN A 92 12.15 -18.14 2.18
N PHE A 93 11.65 -17.01 2.70
CA PHE A 93 10.87 -16.04 1.94
C PHE A 93 11.78 -15.33 0.93
N LYS A 94 11.45 -15.37 -0.37
CA LYS A 94 12.21 -14.68 -1.43
C LYS A 94 11.26 -14.15 -2.51
N ILE A 95 11.53 -12.94 -3.00
CA ILE A 95 10.72 -12.15 -3.96
C ILE A 95 10.84 -12.63 -5.43
N ARG A 96 11.39 -13.83 -5.69
CA ARG A 96 11.85 -14.25 -7.03
C ARG A 96 10.81 -14.25 -8.15
N VAL A 97 9.52 -14.31 -7.83
CA VAL A 97 8.48 -14.48 -8.85
C VAL A 97 8.02 -13.16 -9.48
N SER A 98 8.23 -12.01 -8.82
CA SER A 98 7.86 -10.70 -9.39
C SER A 98 8.63 -10.39 -10.68
N SER A 99 9.89 -10.83 -10.79
CA SER A 99 10.70 -10.64 -12.00
C SER A 99 10.11 -11.32 -13.23
N VAL A 100 9.51 -12.50 -13.05
CA VAL A 100 8.90 -13.24 -14.16
C VAL A 100 7.55 -12.63 -14.56
N ILE A 101 6.83 -12.03 -13.61
CA ILE A 101 5.48 -11.49 -13.83
C ILE A 101 5.53 -10.08 -14.43
N SER A 102 6.25 -9.15 -13.80
CA SER A 102 6.27 -7.73 -14.20
C SER A 102 7.68 -7.16 -14.39
N ASN A 103 8.70 -7.76 -13.77
CA ASN A 103 10.07 -7.24 -13.78
C ASN A 103 10.18 -5.76 -13.36
N SER A 104 9.32 -5.33 -12.43
CA SER A 104 9.32 -3.94 -11.95
C SER A 104 10.63 -3.59 -11.26
N PRO A 105 11.25 -2.44 -11.57
CA PRO A 105 12.51 -1.99 -10.95
C PRO A 105 12.32 -1.50 -9.51
N ILE A 106 11.08 -1.25 -9.11
CA ILE A 106 10.70 -0.73 -7.80
C ILE A 106 9.63 -1.64 -7.20
N ILE A 107 9.81 -2.00 -5.94
CA ILE A 107 8.89 -2.84 -5.18
C ILE A 107 8.48 -2.11 -3.90
N MET A 108 7.17 -2.06 -3.66
CA MET A 108 6.57 -1.58 -2.43
C MET A 108 6.19 -2.79 -1.57
N ASN A 109 6.75 -2.88 -0.36
CA ASN A 109 6.37 -3.92 0.60
C ASN A 109 5.37 -3.35 1.62
N VAL A 110 4.25 -4.06 1.83
CA VAL A 110 3.16 -3.62 2.72
C VAL A 110 2.64 -4.81 3.52
N ASP A 111 2.50 -4.64 4.84
CA ASP A 111 1.95 -5.65 5.75
C ASP A 111 0.40 -5.70 5.67
N CYS A 112 -0.21 -6.82 6.08
CA CYS A 112 -1.67 -7.00 5.96
C CYS A 112 -2.52 -6.17 6.94
N ASP A 113 -1.91 -5.62 7.99
CA ASP A 113 -2.54 -4.71 8.97
C ASP A 113 -2.27 -3.23 8.64
N MET A 114 -1.71 -2.97 7.46
CA MET A 114 -1.28 -1.65 7.00
C MET A 114 -2.01 -1.27 5.70
N TYR A 115 -2.36 -0.01 5.58
CA TYR A 115 -2.90 0.57 4.35
C TYR A 115 -2.29 1.95 4.10
N SER A 116 -2.13 2.33 2.83
CA SER A 116 -1.75 3.70 2.48
C SER A 116 -2.94 4.62 2.67
N ASN A 117 -2.69 5.73 3.34
CA ASN A 117 -3.61 6.81 3.69
C ASN A 117 -3.36 8.08 2.85
N ASN A 118 -2.41 8.03 1.92
CA ASN A 118 -2.19 9.07 0.92
C ASN A 118 -1.86 8.42 -0.41
N CYS A 119 -2.66 8.69 -1.44
CA CYS A 119 -2.39 8.19 -2.78
C CYS A 119 -1.08 8.66 -3.40
N ASP A 120 -0.49 9.74 -2.91
CA ASP A 120 0.74 10.32 -3.43
C ASP A 120 2.01 9.64 -2.87
N THR A 121 1.92 8.74 -1.89
CA THR A 121 3.11 8.09 -1.26
C THR A 121 4.05 7.45 -2.29
N ILE A 122 3.50 6.81 -3.32
CA ILE A 122 4.31 6.19 -4.37
C ILE A 122 4.99 7.26 -5.23
N ARG A 123 4.28 8.34 -5.57
CA ARG A 123 4.84 9.46 -6.34
C ARG A 123 5.97 10.14 -5.57
N ASP A 124 5.77 10.38 -4.29
CA ASP A 124 6.76 11.02 -3.42
C ASP A 124 8.01 10.15 -3.24
N ALA A 125 7.84 8.82 -3.15
CA ALA A 125 8.97 7.90 -3.16
C ALA A 125 9.73 7.90 -4.50
N LEU A 126 9.01 7.96 -5.62
CA LEU A 126 9.61 8.02 -6.96
C LEU A 126 10.48 9.27 -7.14
N CYS A 127 10.11 10.41 -6.55
CA CYS A 127 10.93 11.62 -6.58
C CYS A 127 12.34 11.37 -6.07
N PHE A 128 12.52 10.57 -5.00
CA PHE A 128 13.85 10.23 -4.50
C PHE A 128 14.61 9.31 -5.45
N PHE A 129 13.95 8.32 -6.03
CA PHE A 129 14.61 7.37 -6.93
C PHE A 129 15.00 7.98 -8.28
N LEU A 130 14.18 8.90 -8.79
CA LEU A 130 14.36 9.51 -10.11
C LEU A 130 15.24 10.77 -10.07
N ASP A 131 15.73 11.16 -8.89
CA ASP A 131 16.71 12.23 -8.75
C ASP A 131 18.02 11.87 -9.49
N GLU A 132 18.48 12.76 -10.36
CA GLU A 132 19.63 12.50 -11.24
C GLU A 132 20.95 12.37 -10.46
N GLU A 133 21.12 13.12 -9.38
CA GLU A 133 22.38 13.20 -8.62
C GLU A 133 22.47 12.16 -7.50
N MET A 134 21.37 11.97 -6.77
CA MET A 134 21.32 11.15 -5.56
C MET A 134 20.53 9.86 -5.77
N GLY A 135 19.64 9.79 -6.76
CA GLY A 135 18.72 8.67 -6.93
C GLY A 135 19.43 7.33 -7.09
N HIS A 136 20.59 7.28 -7.74
CA HIS A 136 21.40 6.06 -7.88
C HIS A 136 22.01 5.55 -6.57
N LYS A 137 22.10 6.40 -5.53
CA LYS A 137 22.61 6.06 -4.20
C LYS A 137 21.50 5.55 -3.25
N ILE A 138 20.24 5.75 -3.62
CA ILE A 138 19.09 5.39 -2.78
C ILE A 138 18.65 3.96 -3.11
N GLY A 139 18.80 3.06 -2.13
CA GLY A 139 18.34 1.67 -2.22
C GLY A 139 16.86 1.50 -1.84
N PHE A 140 16.39 2.25 -0.85
CA PHE A 140 15.00 2.23 -0.41
C PHE A 140 14.57 3.57 0.23
N VAL A 141 13.27 3.84 0.22
CA VAL A 141 12.60 4.93 0.94
C VAL A 141 11.71 4.29 2.00
N GLN A 142 11.96 4.63 3.26
CA GLN A 142 11.21 4.13 4.40
C GLN A 142 10.25 5.20 4.90
N PHE A 143 8.97 4.85 5.02
CA PHE A 143 7.97 5.73 5.60
C PHE A 143 7.67 5.38 7.07
N PRO A 144 7.28 6.39 7.89
CA PRO A 144 7.07 6.18 9.32
C PRO A 144 5.71 5.55 9.63
N GLN A 145 5.73 4.43 10.35
CA GLN A 145 4.53 3.74 10.79
C GLN A 145 3.75 4.47 11.87
N ASN A 146 2.47 4.69 11.59
CA ASN A 146 1.50 5.16 12.56
C ASN A 146 0.41 4.12 12.75
N TYR A 147 0.05 3.88 14.02
CA TYR A 147 -1.02 2.97 14.41
C TYR A 147 -2.23 3.80 14.88
N ASN A 148 -3.42 3.40 14.44
CA ASN A 148 -4.67 4.02 14.88
C ASN A 148 -5.06 3.50 16.28
N ASN A 149 -6.02 4.16 16.93
CA ASN A 149 -6.61 3.73 18.21
C ASN A 149 -5.63 3.66 19.40
N LEU A 150 -4.62 4.55 19.42
CA LEU A 150 -3.75 4.68 20.58
C LEU A 150 -4.56 5.18 21.78
N THR A 151 -4.55 4.39 22.86
CA THR A 151 -5.18 4.81 24.12
C THR A 151 -4.44 6.03 24.68
N LYS A 152 -5.19 6.97 25.27
CA LYS A 152 -4.62 8.17 25.93
C LYS A 152 -3.51 7.82 26.92
N ASN A 153 -3.67 6.68 27.61
CA ASN A 153 -2.63 6.06 28.41
C ASN A 153 -1.87 5.05 27.55
N ASN A 154 -0.91 5.55 26.76
CA ASN A 154 -0.03 4.71 25.94
C ASN A 154 1.08 4.07 26.81
N ILE A 155 0.68 3.25 27.78
CA ILE A 155 1.58 2.62 28.77
C ILE A 155 2.61 1.70 28.09
N TYR A 156 2.24 1.13 26.95
CA TYR A 156 3.07 0.20 26.18
C TYR A 156 4.01 0.90 25.20
N GLY A 157 3.93 2.22 25.04
CA GLY A 157 4.82 2.95 24.13
C GLY A 157 4.63 2.57 22.65
N ASN A 158 3.44 2.11 22.26
CA ASN A 158 3.13 1.61 20.91
C ASN A 158 3.10 2.70 19.83
N SER A 159 3.48 3.94 20.20
CA SER A 159 3.47 5.11 19.33
C SER A 159 4.91 5.57 19.14
N HIS A 160 5.43 5.45 17.91
CA HIS A 160 6.81 5.84 17.58
C HIS A 160 6.95 7.36 17.32
N GLN A 161 6.29 8.20 18.14
CA GLN A 161 6.25 9.66 17.95
C GLN A 161 7.64 10.31 17.87
N VAL A 162 8.61 9.84 18.67
CA VAL A 162 9.97 10.39 18.71
C VAL A 162 10.74 10.13 17.40
N THR A 163 10.52 8.96 16.78
CA THR A 163 11.19 8.60 15.52
C THR A 163 10.59 9.36 14.35
N ASN A 164 9.28 9.63 14.40
CA ASN A 164 8.54 10.32 13.34
C ASN A 164 8.89 11.82 13.30
N GLN A 165 9.15 12.46 14.44
CA GLN A 165 9.55 13.88 14.53
C GLN A 165 10.92 14.18 13.89
N ARG A 166 11.83 13.19 13.79
CA ARG A 166 13.16 13.39 13.19
C ARG A 166 13.18 13.23 11.66
N MET A 167 12.12 12.70 11.07
CA MET A 167 11.95 12.51 9.62
C MET A 167 10.89 13.48 9.06
N GLU A 168 10.86 14.73 9.52
CA GLU A 168 10.01 15.76 8.91
C GLU A 168 10.53 16.16 7.52
N VAL A 169 10.18 15.34 6.55
CA VAL A 169 9.96 15.73 5.16
C VAL A 169 8.47 15.48 4.91
N SER A 170 7.66 16.51 5.11
CA SER A 170 6.19 16.52 5.05
C SER A 170 5.48 15.67 6.12
N PRO A 171 4.37 16.16 6.72
CA PRO A 171 3.53 15.37 7.61
C PRO A 171 2.69 14.38 6.78
N GLN A 172 3.36 13.45 6.10
CA GLN A 172 2.72 12.40 5.35
C GLN A 172 2.91 11.09 6.11
N GLN A 173 1.93 10.83 6.97
CA GLN A 173 1.70 9.55 7.59
C GLN A 173 1.72 8.49 6.47
N SER A 174 2.53 7.43 6.55
CA SER A 174 2.30 6.23 5.76
C SER A 174 2.81 5.01 6.50
N SER A 175 1.91 4.03 6.62
CA SER A 175 2.08 2.72 7.23
C SER A 175 3.29 1.94 6.67
N LYS A 176 3.82 0.90 7.35
CA LYS A 176 5.13 0.23 7.05
C LYS A 176 5.22 -0.01 5.56
N THR A 177 5.92 0.89 4.91
CA THR A 177 6.12 0.85 3.49
C THR A 177 7.57 1.16 3.31
N SER A 178 8.34 0.12 3.00
CA SER A 178 9.61 0.31 2.33
C SER A 178 9.32 0.21 0.84
N ILE A 179 9.63 1.28 0.11
CA ILE A 179 9.69 1.26 -1.34
C ILE A 179 11.16 1.07 -1.68
N SER A 180 11.50 -0.01 -2.37
CA SER A 180 12.88 -0.42 -2.61
C SER A 180 13.15 -0.54 -4.10
N ARG A 181 14.35 -0.14 -4.52
CA ARG A 181 14.87 -0.43 -5.86
C ARG A 181 15.41 -1.86 -5.90
N CYS A 182 15.05 -2.61 -6.92
CA CYS A 182 15.59 -3.95 -7.15
C CYS A 182 16.78 -3.89 -8.11
N SER A 183 17.85 -4.60 -7.76
CA SER A 183 19.05 -4.71 -8.60
C SER A 183 18.79 -5.60 -9.82
N SER A 184 19.63 -5.48 -10.85
CA SER A 184 19.59 -6.23 -12.11
C SER A 184 19.61 -7.76 -11.94
N ASN A 185 19.99 -8.28 -10.76
CA ASN A 185 19.93 -9.69 -10.41
C ASN A 185 18.63 -10.12 -9.68
N ASN A 186 17.61 -9.25 -9.64
CA ASN A 186 16.32 -9.48 -8.96
C ASN A 186 16.41 -9.84 -7.47
N THR A 187 17.56 -9.55 -6.86
CA THR A 187 17.73 -9.47 -5.42
C THR A 187 17.39 -8.05 -5.01
N CYS A 188 16.21 -7.85 -4.48
CA CYS A 188 15.94 -6.65 -3.71
C CYS A 188 16.65 -6.85 -2.37
N SER A 189 17.50 -5.90 -1.99
CA SER A 189 18.19 -5.93 -0.72
C SER A 189 17.16 -5.78 0.41
N ASP A 190 16.70 -6.91 0.96
CA ASP A 190 16.14 -6.97 2.32
C ASP A 190 17.28 -6.81 3.36
N THR A 191 18.21 -5.89 3.09
CA THR A 191 19.15 -5.46 4.10
C THR A 191 18.46 -4.35 4.85
N THR A 192 17.95 -4.69 6.03
CA THR A 192 17.60 -3.76 7.11
C THR A 192 18.86 -2.98 7.50
N ALA A 193 19.30 -2.08 6.63
CA ALA A 193 20.38 -1.15 6.85
C ALA A 193 19.76 0.23 6.76
N THR A 194 19.26 0.71 7.89
CA THR A 194 18.78 2.08 8.08
C THR A 194 19.91 3.03 7.73
N GLN A 195 20.00 3.48 6.48
CA GLN A 195 20.84 4.62 6.14
C GLN A 195 20.08 5.86 6.59
N LYS A 196 20.47 6.41 7.75
CA LYS A 196 20.06 7.74 8.16
C LYS A 196 20.42 8.70 7.05
N MET A 197 19.43 9.31 6.41
CA MET A 197 19.65 10.46 5.55
C MET A 197 19.84 11.68 6.47
N GLU A 198 21.07 11.90 6.94
CA GLU A 198 21.43 13.18 7.52
C GLU A 198 21.59 14.17 6.36
N ARG A 199 20.69 15.15 6.27
CA ARG A 199 20.88 16.29 5.36
C ARG A 199 22.16 17.01 5.80
N GLY A 200 23.18 16.99 4.94
CA GLY A 200 24.18 18.05 4.96
C GLY A 200 23.46 19.35 4.61
N SER A 201 23.41 20.28 5.56
CA SER A 201 23.03 21.66 5.29
C SER A 201 24.04 22.29 4.30
N PRO A 202 23.61 23.24 3.45
CA PRO A 202 24.55 24.04 2.65
C PRO A 202 25.54 24.82 3.51
#